data_AF-D5CS42-F1
#
_entry.id   AF-D5CS42-F1
#
_cell.length_a   1.000
_cell.length_b   1.000
_cell.length_c   1.000
_cell.angle_alpha   90.00
_cell.angle_beta   90.00
_cell.angle_gamma   90.00
#
_symmetry.space_group_name_H-M   'P 1'
#
loop_
_entity.id
_entity.type
_entity.pdbx_description
1 polymer ?
#
loop_
_entity_poly.entity_id
_entity_poly.type
_entity_poly.pdbx_seq_one_letter_code
_entity_poly.pdbx_strand_id
1 'polypeptide(L)'
;MNDIPSRRHQRGYLLEIPILLVLAVLILSAVLPNLPPLGQKILIALFAIPILFFLYYMIVVPGWTPGDKGRLSPPWNMILFLIVAAAVIFVVIAFAFGT
;
A
#
# COMPACT_ATOMS: atom_id res chain seq x y z
N MET A 1 -21.91 -0.35 -34.67
CA MET A 1 -21.47 0.54 -33.59
C MET A 1 -21.33 -0.29 -32.33
N ASN A 2 -20.12 -0.78 -32.03
CA ASN A 2 -19.78 -1.47 -30.78
C ASN A 2 -18.28 -1.29 -30.56
N ASP A 3 -17.85 -0.04 -30.43
CA ASP A 3 -16.56 0.27 -29.84
C ASP A 3 -16.70 0.02 -28.33
N ILE A 4 -16.02 -0.99 -27.80
CA ILE A 4 -15.81 -1.13 -26.36
C ILE A 4 -14.43 -0.54 -26.04
N PRO A 5 -14.30 0.76 -25.76
CA PRO A 5 -13.07 1.32 -25.23
C PRO A 5 -13.02 1.06 -23.72
N SER A 6 -12.50 -0.08 -23.27
CA SER A 6 -12.34 -0.29 -21.81
C SER A 6 -11.06 -0.97 -21.35
N ARG A 7 -10.28 -1.62 -22.23
CA ARG A 7 -9.03 -2.30 -21.81
C ARG A 7 -7.82 -1.38 -21.64
N ARG A 8 -7.79 -0.21 -22.29
CA ARG A 8 -6.64 0.71 -22.19
C ARG A 8 -6.63 1.52 -20.90
N HIS A 9 -7.78 1.81 -20.30
CA HIS A 9 -7.88 2.69 -19.14
C HIS A 9 -7.45 2.03 -17.82
N GLN A 10 -7.50 0.69 -17.72
CA GLN A 10 -7.06 -0.04 -16.51
C GLN A 10 -5.54 -0.33 -16.48
N ARG A 11 -4.82 -0.13 -17.59
CA ARG A 11 -3.36 -0.38 -17.63
C ARG A 11 -2.53 0.69 -16.93
N GLY A 12 -3.00 1.94 -16.88
CA GLY A 12 -2.32 3.03 -16.16
C GLY A 12 -2.30 2.78 -14.66
N TYR A 13 -3.47 2.47 -14.09
CA TYR A 13 -3.60 2.14 -12.67
C TYR A 13 -2.66 1.03 -12.22
N LEU A 14 -2.45 -0.01 -13.03
CA LEU A 14 -1.70 -1.23 -12.69
C LEU A 14 -0.23 -1.00 -12.27
N LEU A 15 0.36 0.15 -12.57
CA LEU A 15 1.72 0.50 -12.11
C LEU A 15 1.78 1.79 -11.29
N GLU A 16 0.81 2.68 -11.43
CA GLU A 16 0.77 3.95 -10.70
C GLU A 16 0.81 3.75 -9.18
N ILE A 17 0.03 2.81 -8.64
CA ILE A 17 -0.03 2.59 -7.18
C ILE A 17 1.28 2.02 -6.59
N PRO A 18 1.93 0.97 -7.15
CA PRO A 18 3.24 0.50 -6.72
C PRO A 18 4.30 1.58 -6.86
N ILE A 19 4.27 2.36 -7.94
CA ILE A 19 5.23 3.45 -8.14
C ILE A 19 5.06 4.49 -7.03
N LEU A 20 3.83 4.88 -6.70
CA LEU A 20 3.54 5.80 -5.59
C LEU A 20 3.98 5.21 -4.24
N LEU A 21 3.78 3.91 -4.02
CA LEU A 21 4.23 3.22 -2.81
C LEU A 21 5.76 3.20 -2.70
N VAL A 22 6.46 2.87 -3.78
CA VAL A 22 7.92 2.90 -3.85
C VAL A 22 8.44 4.31 -3.60
N LEU A 23 7.82 5.32 -4.23
CA LEU A 23 8.20 6.71 -4.06
C LEU A 23 7.98 7.18 -2.63
N ALA A 24 6.87 6.78 -1.98
CA ALA A 24 6.63 7.04 -0.57
C ALA A 24 7.71 6.43 0.32
N VAL A 25 8.11 5.18 0.07
CA VAL A 25 9.18 4.51 0.82
C VAL A 25 10.54 5.18 0.61
N LEU A 26 10.85 5.63 -0.62
CA LEU A 26 12.08 6.36 -0.92
C LEU A 26 12.14 7.73 -0.22
N ILE A 27 11.02 8.45 -0.20
CA ILE A 27 10.93 9.72 0.53
C ILE A 27 11.13 9.46 2.03
N LEU A 28 10.47 8.45 2.59
CA LEU A 28 10.65 8.03 3.98
C LEU A 28 12.12 7.71 4.27
N SER A 29 12.78 6.88 3.46
CA SER A 29 14.16 6.47 3.72
C SER A 29 15.15 7.65 3.66
N ALA A 30 14.89 8.65 2.83
CA ALA A 30 15.70 9.86 2.74
C ALA A 30 15.43 10.85 3.89
N VAL A 31 14.17 11.03 4.28
CA VAL A 31 13.77 12.06 5.26
C VAL A 31 13.89 11.56 6.70
N LEU A 32 13.55 10.30 6.97
CA LEU A 32 13.54 9.72 8.32
C LEU A 32 14.86 9.92 9.09
N PRO A 33 16.05 9.62 8.56
CA PRO A 33 17.30 9.77 9.32
C PRO A 33 17.65 11.23 9.65
N ASN A 34 17.06 12.20 8.95
CA ASN A 34 17.32 13.63 9.12
C ASN A 34 16.35 14.30 10.11
N LEU A 35 15.33 13.58 10.60
CA LEU A 35 14.34 14.14 11.53
C LEU A 35 14.70 13.86 12.99
N PRO A 36 14.33 14.74 13.93
CA PRO A 36 14.39 14.44 15.36
C PRO A 36 13.46 13.27 15.70
N PRO A 37 13.69 12.55 16.82
CA PRO A 37 12.92 11.35 17.17
C PRO A 37 11.41 11.53 17.13
N LEU A 38 10.92 12.68 17.61
CA LEU A 38 9.49 13.00 17.58
C LEU A 38 8.97 13.20 16.14
N GLY A 39 9.77 13.84 15.28
CA GLY A 39 9.47 14.00 13.86
C GLY A 39 9.43 12.68 13.10
N GLN A 40 10.34 11.74 13.43
CA GLN A 40 10.33 10.39 12.85
C GLN A 40 9.05 9.63 13.19
N LYS A 41 8.63 9.68 14.47
CA LYS A 41 7.39 9.04 14.95
C LYS A 41 6.15 9.58 14.24
N ILE A 42 6.03 10.91 14.13
CA ILE A 42 4.93 11.56 13.42
C ILE A 42 4.93 11.18 11.94
N LEU A 43 6.10 11.24 11.28
CA LEU A 43 6.21 10.94 9.85
C LEU A 43 5.82 9.49 9.55
N ILE A 44 6.32 8.53 10.33
CA ILE A 44 5.98 7.11 10.18
C ILE A 44 4.48 6.89 10.40
N ALA A 45 3.90 7.48 11.44
CA ALA A 45 2.46 7.36 11.70
C ALA A 45 1.62 7.94 10.55
N LEU A 46 2.02 9.09 10.00
CA LEU A 46 1.35 9.70 8.85
C LEU A 46 1.43 8.84 7.59
N PHE A 47 2.61 8.29 7.28
CA PHE A 47 2.80 7.45 6.09
C PHE A 47 2.22 6.03 6.23
N ALA A 48 2.00 5.54 7.45
CA ALA A 48 1.35 4.25 7.66
C ALA A 48 -0.05 4.20 7.03
N ILE A 49 -0.80 5.30 7.09
CA ILE A 49 -2.17 5.41 6.56
C ILE A 49 -2.21 5.19 5.03
N PRO A 50 -1.49 5.96 4.19
CA PRO A 50 -1.48 5.73 2.75
C PRO A 50 -0.87 4.37 2.38
N ILE A 51 0.15 3.88 3.11
CA ILE A 51 0.70 2.54 2.88
C ILE A 51 -0.38 1.46 3.06
N LEU A 52 -1.15 1.51 4.15
CA LEU A 52 -2.25 0.57 4.40
C LEU A 52 -3.35 0.69 3.33
N PHE A 53 -3.69 1.91 2.91
CA PHE A 53 -4.65 2.14 1.84
C PHE A 53 -4.19 1.52 0.51
N PHE A 54 -2.92 1.71 0.14
CA PHE A 54 -2.36 1.12 -1.07
C PHE A 54 -2.31 -0.41 -1.00
N LEU A 55 -1.92 -0.98 0.15
CA LEU A 55 -1.94 -2.42 0.37
C LEU A 55 -3.35 -3.00 0.25
N TYR A 56 -4.34 -2.33 0.84
CA TYR A 56 -5.75 -2.72 0.69
C TYR A 56 -6.16 -2.72 -0.78
N TYR A 57 -5.83 -1.65 -1.50
CA TYR A 57 -6.17 -1.53 -2.91
C TYR A 57 -5.51 -2.62 -3.77
N MET A 58 -4.22 -2.91 -3.55
CA MET A 58 -3.49 -3.92 -4.31
C MET A 58 -3.97 -5.35 -4.02
N ILE A 59 -4.22 -5.69 -2.75
CA ILE A 59 -4.54 -7.05 -2.32
C ILE A 59 -6.04 -7.33 -2.49
N VAL A 60 -6.90 -6.41 -2.03
CA VAL A 60 -8.34 -6.64 -1.91
C VAL A 60 -9.09 -6.24 -3.17
N VAL A 61 -8.75 -5.10 -3.79
CA VAL A 61 -9.57 -4.54 -4.89
C VAL A 61 -9.30 -5.27 -6.23
N PRO A 62 -10.32 -5.92 -6.84
CA PRO A 62 -10.15 -6.78 -8.02
C PRO A 62 -9.72 -6.04 -9.30
N GLY A 63 -9.96 -4.72 -9.36
CA GLY A 63 -9.61 -3.88 -10.52
C GLY A 63 -8.11 -3.71 -10.75
N TRP A 64 -7.26 -4.11 -9.79
CA TRP A 64 -5.80 -3.97 -9.86
C TRP A 64 -5.15 -4.86 -10.92
N THR A 65 -5.53 -6.14 -10.98
CA THR A 65 -4.98 -7.13 -11.92
C THR A 65 -6.12 -7.89 -12.59
N PRO A 66 -6.78 -7.29 -13.59
CA PRO A 66 -7.89 -7.92 -14.29
C PRO A 66 -7.38 -9.12 -15.11
N GLY A 67 -7.87 -10.32 -14.78
CA GLY A 67 -7.62 -11.54 -15.55
C GLY A 67 -6.56 -12.49 -14.98
N ASP A 68 -6.02 -12.22 -13.80
CA ASP A 68 -5.00 -13.10 -13.20
C ASP A 68 -5.63 -14.33 -12.53
N LYS A 69 -5.41 -15.52 -13.12
CA LYS A 69 -5.94 -16.80 -12.62
C LYS A 69 -5.28 -17.23 -11.30
N GLY A 70 -4.14 -16.62 -10.93
CA GLY A 70 -3.45 -16.88 -9.66
C GLY A 70 -3.90 -16.00 -8.49
N ARG A 71 -4.92 -15.15 -8.68
CA ARG A 71 -5.34 -14.19 -7.66
C ARG A 71 -6.09 -14.87 -6.51
N LEU A 72 -5.75 -14.48 -5.28
CA LEU A 72 -6.48 -14.88 -4.08
C LEU A 72 -7.92 -14.32 -4.14
N SER A 73 -8.90 -15.20 -4.08
CA SER A 73 -10.30 -14.82 -3.98
C SER A 73 -10.67 -14.45 -2.54
N PRO A 74 -11.73 -13.66 -2.32
CA PRO A 74 -12.35 -13.59 -1.00
C PRO A 74 -12.67 -14.99 -0.46
N PRO A 75 -12.45 -15.26 0.84
CA PRO A 75 -11.97 -14.34 1.87
C PRO A 75 -10.44 -14.26 2.02
N TRP A 76 -9.68 -15.06 1.27
CA TRP A 76 -8.23 -15.21 1.46
C TRP A 76 -7.43 -13.94 1.21
N ASN A 77 -7.84 -13.12 0.24
CA ASN A 77 -7.23 -11.81 0.02
C ASN A 77 -7.40 -10.87 1.22
N MET A 78 -8.56 -10.89 1.87
CA MET A 78 -8.86 -10.09 3.06
C MET A 78 -8.04 -10.56 4.25
N ILE A 79 -7.91 -11.89 4.44
CA ILE A 79 -7.07 -12.47 5.49
C ILE A 79 -5.60 -12.05 5.28
N LEU A 80 -5.08 -12.16 4.06
CA LEU A 80 -3.72 -11.73 3.74
C LEU A 80 -3.53 -10.23 4.03
N PHE A 81 -4.48 -9.39 3.61
CA PHE A 81 -4.45 -7.96 3.91
C PHE A 81 -4.40 -7.70 5.41
N LEU A 82 -5.25 -8.36 6.20
CA LEU A 82 -5.29 -8.19 7.66
C LEU A 82 -3.97 -8.61 8.33
N ILE A 83 -3.35 -9.71 7.88
CA ILE A 83 -2.05 -10.16 8.39
C ILE A 83 -0.98 -9.10 8.12
N VAL A 84 -0.91 -8.60 6.88
CA VAL A 84 0.07 -7.56 6.50
C VAL A 84 -0.21 -6.25 7.22
N ALA A 85 -1.48 -5.84 7.32
CA ALA A 85 -1.88 -4.63 8.02
C ALA A 85 -1.53 -4.71 9.51
N ALA A 86 -1.77 -5.85 10.15
CA ALA A 86 -1.38 -6.08 11.54
C ALA A 86 0.13 -5.98 11.73
N ALA A 87 0.93 -6.53 10.80
CA ALA A 87 2.39 -6.40 10.84
C ALA A 87 2.85 -4.94 10.71
N VAL A 88 2.27 -4.18 9.77
CA VAL A 88 2.58 -2.75 9.61
C VAL A 88 2.22 -1.96 10.87
N ILE A 89 1.01 -2.17 11.42
CA ILE A 89 0.55 -1.50 12.64
C ILE A 89 1.46 -1.86 13.82
N PHE A 90 1.82 -3.13 13.97
CA PHE A 90 2.73 -3.57 15.03
C PHE A 90 4.08 -2.85 14.95
N VAL A 91 4.69 -2.78 13.76
CA VAL A 91 5.96 -2.05 13.56
C VAL A 91 5.81 -0.57 13.90
N VAL A 92 4.72 0.07 13.47
CA VAL A 92 4.45 1.49 13.76
C VAL A 92 4.29 1.73 15.26
N ILE A 93 3.52 0.89 15.96
CA ILE A 93 3.32 0.99 17.41
C ILE A 93 4.64 0.74 18.14
N ALA A 94 5.37 -0.31 17.78
CA ALA A 94 6.67 -0.62 18.37
C ALA A 94 7.66 0.53 18.17
N PHE A 95 7.66 1.19 17.01
CA PHE A 95 8.52 2.34 16.77
C PHE A 95 8.05 3.62 17.49
N ALA A 96 6.74 3.86 17.54
CA ALA A 96 6.18 5.06 18.16
C ALA A 96 6.31 5.03 19.70
N PHE A 97 6.13 3.86 20.31
CA PHE A 97 6.03 3.69 21.77
C PHE A 97 7.16 2.86 22.39
N GLY A 98 7.97 2.15 21.60
CA GLY A 98 8.95 1.17 22.10
C GLY A 98 10.31 1.73 22.53
N THR A 99 10.58 3.01 22.30
CA THR A 99 11.76 3.75 22.82
C THR A 99 11.51 5.24 22.83
#